data_AF-A0A2V7T9L7-F1
#
_entry.id   AF-A0A2V7T9L7-F1
#
_cell.length_a   1.000
_cell.length_b   1.000
_cell.length_c   1.000
_cell.angle_alpha   90.00
_cell.angle_beta   90.00
_cell.angle_gamma   90.00
#
_symmetry.space_group_name_H-M   'P 1'
#
loop_
_entity.id
_entity.type
_entity.pdbx_description
1 polymer ?
#
loop_
_entity_poly.entity_id
_entity_poly.type
_entity_poly.pdbx_seq_one_letter_code
_entity_poly.pdbx_strand_id
1 'polypeptide(L)'
;MCCGTIAPRAAARSSWSSSIRRPTPRGSGRLAHSAYRPCSSTWIAIRYADGVKTVPFVQQSNDLEYRLTSDIRSLTHADKPAIALGEISDPVSMRGQRSFSGLREQLERTYAVRSFTLTDTAIADSVRVIAVAGAPDSLTRPQLARLRGFLNRGGSLLVMAGGMQLSAQGQPFATSRLVGWNELLAPYGLSIRSNMVYDLASNVQVGIPAQFGQVLVPYPLWLRAISTKASPVNADLDATLLPWASQLDTTHAPRGTVTPLLVTSRAAGAQETMVMIDPAREFARDSLRSRLVAALANPLAAAGDTAKGRARGRVVVVGSSDFASDRYARNAPENLVFVANAIDWLAQDEALIGIRSKNRAPPPLVFTSATLRSAARYGNFIGVPALLVLAGILRLWRRRQTTRRTYRPLGQPAVA
;
A
#
# COMPACT_ATOMS: atom_id res chain seq x y z
N MET A 1 50.83 22.41 -37.00
CA MET A 1 52.08 22.27 -36.23
C MET A 1 51.70 21.80 -34.83
N CYS A 2 51.94 20.60 -34.32
CA CYS A 2 52.61 19.33 -34.66
C CYS A 2 51.90 18.33 -33.71
N CYS A 3 51.20 17.32 -34.22
CA CYS A 3 51.62 15.93 -34.40
C CYS A 3 52.27 15.23 -33.18
N GLY A 4 51.75 14.04 -32.82
CA GLY A 4 52.44 13.10 -31.92
C GLY A 4 51.60 11.94 -31.34
N THR A 5 51.30 10.92 -32.14
CA THR A 5 50.69 9.61 -31.83
C THR A 5 51.61 8.70 -30.99
N ILE A 6 51.05 7.70 -30.25
CA ILE A 6 51.51 6.27 -30.14
C ILE A 6 50.59 5.49 -29.15
N ALA A 7 50.15 4.30 -29.55
CA ALA A 7 49.45 3.26 -28.76
C ALA A 7 50.44 2.09 -28.43
N PRO A 8 50.03 0.87 -28.06
CA PRO A 8 49.31 0.34 -26.88
C PRO A 8 50.12 -0.75 -26.10
N ARG A 9 49.76 -1.13 -24.85
CA ARG A 9 49.73 -2.54 -24.34
C ARG A 9 49.57 -2.70 -22.81
N ALA A 10 48.69 -3.65 -22.47
CA ALA A 10 48.81 -4.76 -21.51
C ALA A 10 48.96 -4.56 -19.98
N ALA A 11 47.91 -5.05 -19.31
CA ALA A 11 47.90 -6.04 -18.22
C ALA A 11 48.47 -5.71 -16.81
N ALA A 12 47.53 -5.85 -15.86
CA ALA A 12 47.68 -6.39 -14.50
C ALA A 12 48.50 -5.59 -13.46
N ARG A 13 47.81 -5.09 -12.42
CA ARG A 13 47.78 -5.74 -11.09
C ARG A 13 46.98 -4.90 -10.11
N SER A 14 46.21 -5.62 -9.31
CA SER A 14 45.58 -5.20 -8.06
C SER A 14 46.55 -4.42 -7.16
N SER A 15 46.13 -3.26 -6.67
CA SER A 15 46.45 -2.86 -5.30
C SER A 15 45.37 -1.92 -4.76
N TRP A 16 44.92 -2.25 -3.56
CA TRP A 16 43.96 -1.50 -2.78
C TRP A 16 44.64 -0.26 -2.20
N SER A 17 43.98 0.90 -2.23
CA SER A 17 44.27 1.96 -1.27
C SER A 17 42.99 2.72 -0.92
N SER A 18 42.58 2.62 0.35
CA SER A 18 41.55 3.45 0.97
C SER A 18 42.24 4.70 1.51
N SER A 19 42.22 5.82 0.78
CA SER A 19 42.75 7.07 1.31
C SER A 19 41.63 7.85 2.02
N ILE A 20 41.61 7.78 3.36
CA ILE A 20 40.92 8.73 4.22
C ILE A 20 41.87 9.93 4.42
N ARG A 21 41.62 11.07 3.76
CA ARG A 21 42.37 12.31 4.02
C ARG A 21 41.66 13.10 5.12
N ARG A 22 42.34 13.33 6.25
CA ARG A 22 42.00 14.40 7.22
C ARG A 22 42.78 15.66 6.86
N PRO A 23 42.18 16.87 6.88
CA PRO A 23 42.94 18.10 6.79
C PRO A 23 43.42 18.55 8.18
N THR A 24 44.70 18.90 8.30
CA THR A 24 45.30 19.62 9.44
C THR A 24 45.17 21.13 9.25
N PRO A 25 44.93 21.94 10.31
CA PRO A 25 44.80 23.39 10.17
C PRO A 25 46.14 24.11 10.42
N ARG A 26 46.39 25.19 9.67
CA ARG A 26 47.37 26.25 10.03
C ARG A 26 46.68 27.61 9.95
N GLY A 27 46.76 28.38 11.04
CA GLY A 27 46.99 29.84 11.00
C GLY A 27 45.80 30.80 10.88
N SER A 28 45.29 31.22 12.05
CA SER A 28 44.87 32.59 12.44
C SER A 28 43.93 33.44 11.56
N GLY A 29 42.73 33.73 12.07
CA GLY A 29 41.98 34.94 11.68
C GLY A 29 40.48 34.94 12.01
N ARG A 30 40.15 35.53 13.16
CA ARG A 30 38.85 36.12 13.57
C ARG A 30 37.59 35.23 13.66
N LEU A 31 36.95 35.36 14.81
CA LEU A 31 35.69 34.76 15.24
C LEU A 31 34.53 35.18 14.32
N ALA A 32 33.85 34.19 13.74
CA ALA A 32 32.45 34.30 13.35
C ALA A 32 31.76 32.97 13.73
N HIS A 33 30.86 33.04 14.70
CA HIS A 33 29.98 31.93 15.06
C HIS A 33 29.07 31.59 13.87
N SER A 34 29.34 30.48 13.20
CA SER A 34 28.35 29.77 12.41
C SER A 34 28.24 28.35 12.94
N ALA A 35 27.14 28.08 13.64
CA ALA A 35 26.81 26.78 14.18
C ALA A 35 26.51 25.81 13.02
N TYR A 36 27.50 25.02 12.63
CA TYR A 36 27.29 23.89 11.71
C TYR A 36 26.58 22.77 12.49
N ARG A 37 25.25 22.65 12.32
CA ARG A 37 24.51 21.46 12.76
C ARG A 37 24.85 20.31 11.80
N PRO A 38 25.43 19.17 12.27
CA PRO A 38 25.59 18.02 11.40
C PRO A 38 24.20 17.41 11.18
N CYS A 39 23.67 17.57 9.98
CA CYS A 39 22.51 16.79 9.54
C CYS A 39 23.02 15.38 9.23
N SER A 40 22.89 14.46 10.19
CA SER A 40 23.19 13.05 9.99
C SER A 40 22.05 12.40 9.19
N SER A 41 21.99 12.65 7.88
CA SER A 41 21.25 11.78 6.98
C SER A 41 22.19 10.66 6.56
N THR A 42 22.05 9.49 7.16
CA THR A 42 22.77 8.30 6.69
C THR A 42 22.02 7.78 5.46
N TRP A 43 22.61 7.87 4.27
CA TRP A 43 22.11 7.26 3.04
C TRP A 43 22.94 6.03 2.71
N ILE A 44 22.30 5.00 2.14
CA ILE A 44 22.99 3.85 1.55
C ILE A 44 22.87 4.02 0.03
N ALA A 45 24.02 4.09 -0.63
CA ALA A 45 24.11 4.10 -2.08
C ALA A 45 24.52 2.70 -2.56
N ILE A 46 23.74 2.13 -3.46
CA ILE A 46 24.05 0.84 -4.08
C ILE A 46 24.57 1.14 -5.47
N ARG A 47 25.75 0.61 -5.78
CA ARG A 47 26.43 0.82 -7.05
C ARG A 47 26.71 -0.53 -7.71
N TYR A 48 26.24 -0.69 -8.95
CA TYR A 48 26.57 -1.84 -9.80
C TYR A 48 26.89 -1.33 -11.20
N ALA A 49 28.09 -1.69 -11.70
CA ALA A 49 28.70 -1.08 -12.89
C ALA A 49 28.66 0.47 -12.83
N ASP A 50 27.98 1.11 -13.78
CA ASP A 50 27.88 2.58 -13.93
C ASP A 50 26.61 3.19 -13.31
N GLY A 51 25.72 2.37 -12.75
CA GLY A 51 24.46 2.83 -12.14
C GLY A 51 24.57 3.10 -10.65
N VAL A 52 24.14 4.28 -10.20
CA VAL A 52 23.98 4.62 -8.76
C VAL A 52 22.50 4.85 -8.48
N LYS A 53 21.93 4.06 -7.54
CA LYS A 53 20.62 4.35 -6.93
C LYS A 53 20.80 4.64 -5.44
N THR A 54 20.31 5.79 -5.00
CA THR A 54 20.33 6.24 -3.60
C THR A 54 18.99 5.93 -2.95
N VAL A 55 19.01 5.15 -1.86
CA VAL A 55 17.80 4.82 -1.09
C VAL A 55 17.62 5.84 0.04
N PRO A 56 16.52 6.62 0.08
CA PRO A 56 16.25 7.54 1.19
C PRO A 56 15.89 6.78 2.49
N PHE A 57 16.13 7.43 3.63
CA PHE A 57 16.05 6.89 4.99
C PHE A 57 14.74 6.13 5.29
N VAL A 58 14.88 4.87 5.74
CA VAL A 58 13.80 3.89 5.95
C VAL A 58 13.42 3.82 7.43
N GLN A 59 12.14 4.01 7.77
CA GLN A 59 11.65 4.04 9.16
C GLN A 59 11.25 2.66 9.72
N GLN A 60 11.18 1.59 8.90
CA GLN A 60 10.78 0.26 9.35
C GLN A 60 11.66 -0.85 8.75
N SER A 61 12.12 -1.78 9.59
CA SER A 61 13.05 -2.87 9.21
C SER A 61 12.47 -3.88 8.22
N ASN A 62 11.15 -3.92 8.05
CA ASN A 62 10.48 -4.94 7.24
C ASN A 62 10.49 -4.63 5.73
N ASP A 63 10.69 -3.38 5.31
CA ASP A 63 10.64 -2.94 3.90
C ASP A 63 12.00 -2.83 3.20
N LEU A 64 13.08 -2.88 3.97
CA LEU A 64 14.43 -2.74 3.43
C LEU A 64 14.75 -3.88 2.46
N GLU A 65 14.39 -5.11 2.82
CA GLU A 65 14.67 -6.31 2.03
C GLU A 65 13.90 -6.30 0.70
N TYR A 66 12.63 -5.87 0.71
CA TYR A 66 11.78 -5.76 -0.49
C TYR A 66 12.37 -4.80 -1.52
N ARG A 67 12.71 -3.58 -1.09
CA ARG A 67 13.26 -2.55 -1.98
C ARG A 67 14.66 -2.93 -2.46
N LEU A 68 15.47 -3.51 -1.57
CA LEU A 68 16.81 -3.97 -1.89
C LEU A 68 16.81 -5.07 -2.96
N THR A 69 15.94 -6.08 -2.82
CA THR A 69 15.85 -7.18 -3.80
C THR A 69 15.28 -6.70 -5.13
N SER A 70 14.29 -5.81 -5.13
CA SER A 70 13.73 -5.23 -6.36
C SER A 70 14.78 -4.38 -7.10
N ASP A 71 15.51 -3.52 -6.38
CA ASP A 71 16.56 -2.68 -6.96
C ASP A 71 17.73 -3.52 -7.49
N ILE A 72 18.21 -4.53 -6.75
CA ILE A 72 19.26 -5.45 -7.21
C ILE A 72 18.79 -6.23 -8.44
N ARG A 73 17.55 -6.72 -8.48
CA ARG A 73 17.01 -7.42 -9.67
C ARG A 73 16.97 -6.50 -10.89
N SER A 74 16.53 -5.25 -10.71
CA SER A 74 16.49 -4.25 -11.79
C SER A 74 17.87 -3.91 -12.36
N LEU A 75 18.94 -4.13 -11.57
CA LEU A 75 20.33 -3.88 -11.96
C LEU A 75 21.05 -5.14 -12.49
N THR A 76 20.54 -6.34 -12.22
CA THR A 76 21.23 -7.62 -12.50
C THR A 76 20.63 -8.41 -13.66
N HIS A 77 19.36 -8.20 -14.01
CA HIS A 77 18.72 -8.84 -15.16
C HIS A 77 18.52 -7.81 -16.28
N ALA A 78 19.10 -8.06 -17.47
CA ALA A 78 18.97 -7.17 -18.62
C ALA A 78 17.53 -7.11 -19.18
N ASP A 79 16.74 -8.16 -18.98
CA ASP A 79 15.36 -8.25 -19.48
C ASP A 79 14.35 -7.89 -18.38
N LYS A 80 13.52 -6.87 -18.66
CA LYS A 80 12.41 -6.49 -17.78
C LYS A 80 11.37 -7.62 -17.70
N PRO A 81 10.90 -8.01 -16.50
CA PRO A 81 9.82 -8.99 -16.38
C PRO A 81 8.58 -8.53 -17.15
N ALA A 82 7.94 -9.45 -17.88
CA ALA A 82 6.79 -9.10 -18.70
C ALA A 82 5.49 -9.15 -17.90
N ILE A 83 4.68 -8.11 -18.04
CA ILE A 83 3.30 -8.05 -17.53
C ILE A 83 2.37 -7.75 -18.70
N ALA A 84 1.12 -8.20 -18.61
CA ALA A 84 0.12 -7.91 -19.61
C ALA A 84 -0.98 -7.03 -19.00
N LEU A 85 -1.29 -5.90 -19.62
CA LEU A 85 -2.33 -4.97 -19.23
C LEU A 85 -3.46 -5.01 -20.25
N GLY A 86 -4.66 -5.33 -19.79
CA GLY A 86 -5.85 -5.42 -20.62
C GLY A 86 -6.97 -4.52 -20.13
N GLU A 87 -7.68 -3.92 -21.08
CA GLU A 87 -8.90 -3.16 -20.84
C GLU A 87 -10.07 -3.97 -21.37
N ILE A 88 -11.02 -4.29 -20.49
CA ILE A 88 -12.23 -5.00 -20.87
C ILE A 88 -13.27 -3.95 -21.24
N SER A 89 -13.74 -4.02 -22.49
CA SER A 89 -14.77 -3.13 -22.99
C SER A 89 -16.02 -3.22 -22.12
N ASP A 90 -16.40 -2.08 -21.56
CA ASP A 90 -17.71 -1.80 -20.98
C ASP A 90 -18.20 -0.46 -21.58
N PRO A 91 -19.47 -0.07 -21.41
CA PRO A 91 -19.97 1.16 -22.03
C PRO A 91 -19.24 2.45 -21.58
N VAL A 92 -18.51 2.40 -20.45
CA VAL A 92 -17.70 3.52 -19.95
C VAL A 92 -16.40 3.60 -20.74
N SER A 93 -15.76 2.46 -21.02
CA SER A 93 -14.63 2.36 -21.95
C SER A 93 -15.01 2.84 -23.35
N MET A 94 -16.24 2.55 -23.82
CA MET A 94 -16.71 2.93 -25.16
C MET A 94 -16.95 4.44 -25.34
N ARG A 95 -17.04 5.24 -24.27
CA ARG A 95 -17.12 6.71 -24.36
C ARG A 95 -15.77 7.40 -24.57
N GLY A 96 -14.66 6.64 -24.70
CA GLY A 96 -13.32 7.22 -24.88
C GLY A 96 -12.79 7.98 -23.65
N GLN A 97 -13.43 7.82 -22.49
CA GLN A 97 -13.09 8.53 -21.25
C GLN A 97 -12.20 7.71 -20.30
N ARG A 98 -11.95 6.44 -20.61
CA ARG A 98 -11.07 5.56 -19.83
C ARG A 98 -9.79 5.31 -20.63
N SER A 99 -8.68 5.75 -20.07
CA SER A 99 -7.32 5.53 -20.58
C SER A 99 -6.41 5.26 -19.40
N PHE A 100 -5.42 4.38 -19.57
CA PHE A 100 -4.44 4.02 -18.54
C PHE A 100 -3.02 4.35 -19.02
N SER A 101 -2.85 5.44 -19.76
CA SER A 101 -1.56 5.83 -20.33
C SER A 101 -0.53 6.14 -19.24
N GLY A 102 -0.92 6.87 -18.19
CA GLY A 102 -0.05 7.19 -17.06
C GLY A 102 0.33 5.97 -16.24
N LEU A 103 -0.62 5.04 -16.05
CA LEU A 103 -0.34 3.75 -15.41
C LEU A 103 0.65 2.93 -16.24
N ARG A 104 0.43 2.81 -17.55
CA ARG A 104 1.34 2.09 -18.45
C ARG A 104 2.75 2.69 -18.40
N GLU A 105 2.88 4.01 -18.51
CA GLU A 105 4.18 4.69 -18.43
C GLU A 105 4.89 4.41 -17.09
N GLN A 106 4.16 4.45 -15.98
CA GLN A 106 4.72 4.14 -14.66
C GLN A 106 5.24 2.70 -14.59
N LEU A 107 4.49 1.74 -15.13
CA LEU A 107 4.86 0.33 -15.11
C LEU A 107 6.01 0.01 -16.08
N GLU A 108 6.07 0.68 -17.23
CA GLU A 108 7.13 0.50 -18.24
C GLU A 108 8.52 0.89 -17.72
N ARG A 109 8.60 1.67 -16.63
CA ARG A 109 9.88 1.96 -15.95
C ARG A 109 10.54 0.70 -15.39
N THR A 110 9.76 -0.28 -14.96
CA THR A 110 10.24 -1.51 -14.29
C THR A 110 9.92 -2.79 -15.07
N TYR A 111 8.85 -2.80 -15.86
CA TYR A 111 8.30 -3.97 -16.54
C TYR A 111 8.27 -3.82 -18.06
N ALA A 112 8.29 -4.94 -18.77
CA ALA A 112 7.91 -4.98 -20.18
C ALA A 112 6.37 -5.13 -20.26
N VAL A 113 5.67 -4.02 -20.48
CA VAL A 113 4.20 -4.01 -20.52
C VAL A 113 3.71 -4.41 -21.90
N ARG A 114 2.91 -5.48 -21.96
CA ARG A 114 2.24 -5.96 -23.17
C ARG A 114 0.74 -5.67 -23.09
N SER A 115 0.09 -5.45 -24.21
CA SER A 115 -1.38 -5.39 -24.23
C SER A 115 -1.97 -6.80 -24.09
N PHE A 116 -3.10 -6.91 -23.41
CA PHE A 116 -3.86 -8.16 -23.24
C PHE A 116 -5.29 -7.96 -23.73
N THR A 117 -5.79 -8.92 -24.50
CA THR A 117 -7.20 -8.98 -24.87
C THR A 117 -7.80 -10.35 -24.53
N LEU A 118 -9.10 -10.36 -24.19
CA LEU A 118 -9.82 -11.62 -23.97
C LEU A 118 -9.91 -12.48 -25.25
N THR A 119 -9.70 -11.90 -26.43
CA THR A 119 -9.69 -12.60 -27.71
C THR A 119 -8.34 -13.23 -28.07
N ASP A 120 -7.25 -12.90 -27.36
CA ASP A 120 -5.96 -13.53 -27.60
C ASP A 120 -6.09 -15.06 -27.51
N THR A 121 -5.35 -15.80 -28.35
CA THR A 121 -5.44 -17.27 -28.36
C THR A 121 -4.48 -17.91 -27.35
N ALA A 122 -3.37 -17.24 -27.04
CA ALA A 122 -2.36 -17.69 -26.10
C ALA A 122 -1.89 -16.56 -25.18
N ILE A 123 -1.38 -16.94 -24.01
CA ILE A 123 -0.68 -16.03 -23.09
C ILE A 123 0.79 -16.45 -23.13
N ALA A 124 1.68 -15.53 -23.51
CA ALA A 124 3.11 -15.84 -23.63
C ALA A 124 3.71 -16.25 -22.28
N ASP A 125 4.59 -17.25 -22.27
CA ASP A 125 5.15 -17.80 -21.01
C ASP A 125 6.03 -16.81 -20.22
N SER A 126 6.53 -15.77 -20.90
CA SER A 126 7.23 -14.65 -20.27
C SER A 126 6.34 -13.77 -19.39
N VAL A 127 5.01 -13.76 -19.61
CA VAL A 127 4.07 -12.95 -18.85
C VAL A 127 3.90 -13.55 -17.46
N ARG A 128 4.20 -12.77 -16.42
CA ARG A 128 4.05 -13.17 -15.02
C ARG A 128 2.77 -12.68 -14.38
N VAL A 129 2.31 -11.50 -14.78
CA VAL A 129 1.11 -10.85 -14.24
C VAL A 129 0.19 -10.43 -15.38
N ILE A 130 -1.10 -10.72 -15.23
CA ILE A 130 -2.16 -10.11 -16.05
C ILE A 130 -2.90 -9.11 -15.17
N ALA A 131 -2.93 -7.85 -15.58
CA ALA A 131 -3.74 -6.79 -14.98
C ALA A 131 -4.90 -6.46 -15.90
N VAL A 132 -6.12 -6.52 -15.39
CA VAL A 132 -7.34 -6.24 -16.17
C VAL A 132 -8.17 -5.14 -15.53
N ALA A 133 -8.55 -4.15 -16.33
CA ALA A 133 -9.45 -3.08 -15.96
C ALA A 133 -10.82 -3.29 -16.62
N GLY A 134 -11.88 -3.28 -15.83
CA GLY A 134 -13.23 -3.62 -16.29
C GLY A 134 -13.56 -5.09 -16.07
N ALA A 135 -14.80 -5.45 -16.36
CA ALA A 135 -15.28 -6.83 -16.23
C ALA A 135 -16.10 -7.25 -17.45
N PRO A 136 -15.95 -8.49 -17.92
CA PRO A 136 -16.88 -9.06 -18.88
C PRO A 136 -18.12 -9.55 -18.13
N ASP A 137 -19.26 -9.64 -18.82
CA ASP A 137 -20.48 -10.19 -18.23
C ASP A 137 -20.34 -11.71 -18.00
N SER A 138 -19.60 -12.40 -18.87
CA SER A 138 -19.25 -13.82 -18.74
C SER A 138 -17.91 -14.13 -19.43
N LEU A 139 -17.32 -15.28 -19.10
CA LEU A 139 -16.14 -15.81 -19.80
C LEU A 139 -16.55 -17.04 -20.61
N THR A 140 -16.10 -17.10 -21.86
CA THR A 140 -16.30 -18.33 -22.66
C THR A 140 -15.46 -19.47 -22.09
N ARG A 141 -15.85 -20.73 -22.32
CA ARG A 141 -15.10 -21.91 -21.84
C ARG A 141 -13.61 -21.87 -22.25
N PRO A 142 -13.23 -21.52 -23.50
CA PRO A 142 -11.82 -21.40 -23.88
C PRO A 142 -11.09 -20.28 -23.11
N GLN A 143 -11.71 -19.12 -22.93
CA GLN A 143 -11.13 -18.01 -22.16
C GLN A 143 -10.88 -18.40 -20.70
N LEU A 144 -11.88 -19.01 -20.07
CA LEU A 144 -11.81 -19.48 -18.70
C LEU A 144 -10.73 -20.55 -18.52
N ALA A 145 -10.68 -21.54 -19.42
CA ALA A 145 -9.67 -22.60 -19.39
C ALA A 145 -8.25 -22.05 -19.54
N ARG A 146 -8.04 -21.10 -20.46
CA ARG A 146 -6.75 -20.44 -20.67
C ARG A 146 -6.29 -19.64 -19.46
N LEU A 147 -7.16 -18.83 -18.87
CA LEU A 147 -6.84 -18.03 -17.67
C LEU A 147 -6.63 -18.90 -16.44
N ARG A 148 -7.41 -19.98 -16.26
CA ARG A 148 -7.16 -20.99 -15.24
C ARG A 148 -5.82 -21.68 -15.45
N GLY A 149 -5.49 -22.02 -16.69
CA GLY A 149 -4.20 -22.59 -17.06
C GLY A 149 -3.03 -21.67 -16.71
N PHE A 150 -3.17 -20.36 -16.93
CA PHE A 150 -2.19 -19.35 -16.54
C PHE A 150 -2.00 -19.29 -15.01
N LEU A 151 -3.10 -19.22 -14.25
CA LEU A 151 -3.06 -19.21 -12.77
C LEU A 151 -2.47 -20.51 -12.20
N ASN A 152 -2.80 -21.66 -12.79
CA ASN A 152 -2.30 -22.97 -12.34
C ASN A 152 -0.81 -23.20 -12.65
N ARG A 153 -0.19 -22.37 -13.50
CA ARG A 153 1.26 -22.36 -13.75
C ARG A 153 2.00 -21.34 -12.87
N GLY A 154 1.31 -20.72 -11.90
CA GLY A 154 1.87 -19.70 -11.01
C GLY A 154 1.75 -18.26 -11.52
N GLY A 155 1.17 -18.04 -12.70
CA GLY A 155 0.86 -16.70 -13.21
C GLY A 155 -0.14 -15.98 -12.29
N SER A 156 0.04 -14.67 -12.08
CA SER A 156 -0.75 -13.91 -11.10
C SER A 156 -1.70 -12.91 -11.77
N LEU A 157 -2.80 -12.56 -11.10
CA LEU A 157 -3.87 -11.75 -11.67
C LEU A 157 -4.18 -10.52 -10.80
N LEU A 158 -4.20 -9.33 -11.41
CA LEU A 158 -4.79 -8.13 -10.83
C LEU A 158 -6.12 -7.86 -11.53
N VAL A 159 -7.22 -7.89 -10.77
CA VAL A 159 -8.57 -7.59 -11.26
C VAL A 159 -9.03 -6.25 -10.71
N MET A 160 -9.26 -5.28 -11.58
CA MET A 160 -9.87 -3.99 -11.26
C MET A 160 -11.26 -3.98 -11.90
N ALA A 161 -12.29 -4.29 -11.13
CA ALA A 161 -13.64 -4.47 -11.66
C ALA A 161 -14.71 -4.08 -10.65
N GLY A 162 -15.76 -3.39 -11.14
CA GLY A 162 -16.99 -3.13 -10.40
C GLY A 162 -18.14 -4.01 -10.89
N GLY A 163 -19.07 -4.32 -9.99
CA GLY A 163 -20.31 -5.05 -10.24
C GLY A 163 -21.47 -4.17 -10.70
N MET A 164 -21.20 -2.92 -11.07
CA MET A 164 -22.18 -1.95 -11.55
C MET A 164 -21.74 -1.38 -12.90
N GLN A 165 -22.71 -1.15 -13.78
CA GLN A 165 -22.54 -0.56 -15.09
C GLN A 165 -23.14 0.84 -15.09
N LEU A 166 -22.32 1.86 -15.35
CA LEU A 166 -22.79 3.23 -15.48
C LEU A 166 -23.58 3.38 -16.79
N SER A 167 -24.68 4.13 -16.76
CA SER A 167 -25.51 4.35 -17.93
C SER A 167 -24.76 5.09 -19.04
N ALA A 168 -24.88 4.55 -20.26
CA ALA A 168 -24.26 5.08 -21.47
C ALA A 168 -25.05 6.24 -22.12
N GLN A 169 -26.29 6.54 -21.70
CA GLN A 169 -27.17 7.53 -22.33
C GLN A 169 -27.29 8.87 -21.57
N GLY A 170 -26.26 9.29 -20.83
CA GLY A 170 -26.27 10.56 -20.08
C GLY A 170 -27.20 10.58 -18.87
N GLN A 171 -27.89 9.48 -18.59
CA GLN A 171 -28.73 9.37 -17.41
C GLN A 171 -27.87 9.11 -16.16
N PRO A 172 -28.15 9.78 -15.02
CA PRO A 172 -27.36 9.68 -13.81
C PRO A 172 -27.75 8.44 -13.00
N PHE A 173 -27.69 7.26 -13.62
CA PHE A 173 -27.86 5.99 -12.91
C PHE A 173 -26.85 4.93 -13.34
N ALA A 174 -26.67 3.93 -12.48
CA ALA A 174 -25.95 2.70 -12.75
C ALA A 174 -26.84 1.50 -12.45
N THR A 175 -26.66 0.41 -13.19
CA THR A 175 -27.39 -0.86 -12.98
C THR A 175 -26.45 -1.99 -12.60
N SER A 176 -26.95 -2.96 -11.85
CA SER A 176 -26.22 -4.17 -11.51
C SER A 176 -25.91 -4.98 -12.75
N ARG A 177 -24.72 -5.59 -12.77
CA ARG A 177 -24.32 -6.51 -13.84
C ARG A 177 -23.64 -7.75 -13.28
N LEU A 178 -23.55 -8.79 -14.09
CA LEU A 178 -22.74 -9.96 -13.77
C LEU A 178 -21.26 -9.62 -13.91
N VAL A 179 -20.44 -10.24 -13.05
CA VAL A 179 -18.99 -10.08 -13.07
C VAL A 179 -18.37 -11.41 -13.44
N GLY A 180 -18.05 -11.60 -14.72
CA GLY A 180 -17.49 -12.85 -15.26
C GLY A 180 -16.18 -13.27 -14.59
N TRP A 181 -15.43 -12.33 -13.99
CA TRP A 181 -14.25 -12.65 -13.20
C TRP A 181 -14.53 -13.53 -11.98
N ASN A 182 -15.76 -13.52 -11.44
CA ASN A 182 -16.11 -14.33 -10.28
C ASN A 182 -15.92 -15.84 -10.52
N GLU A 183 -15.99 -16.32 -11.76
CA GLU A 183 -15.70 -17.72 -12.11
C GLU A 183 -14.21 -18.11 -11.94
N LEU A 184 -13.31 -17.13 -12.03
CA LEU A 184 -11.87 -17.29 -11.76
C LEU A 184 -11.53 -17.04 -10.28
N LEU A 185 -12.30 -16.19 -9.60
CA LEU A 185 -12.08 -15.82 -8.20
C LEU A 185 -12.68 -16.83 -7.21
N ALA A 186 -13.71 -17.56 -7.61
CA ALA A 186 -14.40 -18.54 -6.76
C ALA A 186 -13.46 -19.55 -6.05
N PRO A 187 -12.42 -20.11 -6.70
CA PRO A 187 -11.48 -21.02 -6.03
C PRO A 187 -10.61 -20.37 -4.94
N TYR A 188 -10.54 -19.04 -4.90
CA TYR A 188 -9.90 -18.26 -3.83
C TYR A 188 -10.88 -17.88 -2.73
N GLY A 189 -12.18 -18.19 -2.90
CA GLY A 189 -13.28 -17.78 -2.03
C GLY A 189 -13.58 -16.29 -2.09
N LEU A 190 -13.20 -15.65 -3.19
CA LEU A 190 -13.47 -14.23 -3.48
C LEU A 190 -14.56 -14.09 -4.54
N SER A 191 -15.42 -13.09 -4.38
CA SER A 191 -16.28 -12.61 -5.47
C SER A 191 -16.55 -11.12 -5.33
N ILE A 192 -16.81 -10.46 -6.47
CA ILE A 192 -17.22 -9.07 -6.54
C ILE A 192 -18.75 -9.05 -6.58
N ARG A 193 -19.37 -8.36 -5.63
CA ARG A 193 -20.84 -8.23 -5.55
C ARG A 193 -21.35 -7.27 -6.62
N SER A 194 -22.54 -7.53 -7.14
CA SER A 194 -23.24 -6.66 -8.09
C SER A 194 -23.95 -5.50 -7.36
N ASN A 195 -23.16 -4.65 -6.70
CA ASN A 195 -23.67 -3.53 -5.91
C ASN A 195 -22.74 -2.31 -5.98
N MET A 196 -23.24 -1.16 -5.52
CA MET A 196 -22.43 0.05 -5.35
C MET A 196 -22.32 0.41 -3.87
N VAL A 197 -21.09 0.56 -3.39
CA VAL A 197 -20.79 0.99 -2.03
C VAL A 197 -20.73 2.51 -1.98
N TYR A 198 -21.30 3.08 -0.94
CA TYR A 198 -21.16 4.51 -0.61
C TYR A 198 -20.66 4.66 0.82
N ASP A 199 -19.94 5.74 1.10
CA ASP A 199 -19.40 6.04 2.42
C ASP A 199 -19.70 7.48 2.81
N LEU A 200 -20.48 7.67 3.88
CA LEU A 200 -20.91 9.00 4.32
C LEU A 200 -19.82 9.77 5.06
N ALA A 201 -18.78 9.09 5.55
CA ALA A 201 -17.70 9.71 6.33
C ALA A 201 -16.37 9.78 5.58
N SER A 202 -16.07 8.82 4.69
CA SER A 202 -14.81 8.75 3.94
C SER A 202 -15.05 8.79 2.43
N ASN A 203 -15.31 9.99 1.94
CA ASN A 203 -15.54 10.28 0.52
C ASN A 203 -14.78 11.53 0.07
N VAL A 204 -14.82 11.81 -1.23
CA VAL A 204 -14.25 13.01 -1.82
C VAL A 204 -15.33 14.03 -2.16
N GLN A 205 -14.93 15.28 -2.29
CA GLN A 205 -15.80 16.35 -2.75
C GLN A 205 -15.72 16.49 -4.27
N VAL A 206 -16.85 16.73 -4.92
CA VAL A 206 -16.95 16.98 -6.36
C VAL A 206 -17.59 18.34 -6.61
N GLY A 207 -17.13 19.03 -7.66
CA GLY A 207 -17.73 20.29 -8.10
C GLY A 207 -18.98 20.02 -8.94
N ILE A 208 -20.11 20.58 -8.54
CA ILE A 208 -21.33 20.63 -9.34
C ILE A 208 -21.50 22.04 -9.93
N PRO A 209 -21.87 22.17 -11.22
CA PRO A 209 -22.20 23.47 -11.80
C PRO A 209 -23.36 24.14 -11.07
N ALA A 210 -23.20 25.41 -10.69
CA ALA A 210 -24.22 26.23 -10.08
C ALA A 210 -24.38 27.56 -10.84
N GLN A 211 -25.45 28.32 -10.56
CA GLN A 211 -25.70 29.61 -11.25
C GLN A 211 -24.52 30.59 -11.15
N PHE A 212 -23.76 30.52 -10.05
CA PHE A 212 -22.55 31.31 -9.83
C PHE A 212 -21.35 30.40 -9.51
N GLY A 213 -20.76 29.78 -10.54
CA GLY A 213 -19.53 28.99 -10.41
C GLY A 213 -19.77 27.50 -10.13
N GLN A 214 -18.92 26.90 -9.30
CA GLN A 214 -19.04 25.50 -8.90
C GLN A 214 -19.16 25.40 -7.39
N VAL A 215 -20.09 24.56 -6.92
CA VAL A 215 -20.23 24.24 -5.51
C VAL A 215 -19.61 22.87 -5.26
N LEU A 216 -18.75 22.77 -4.27
CA LEU A 216 -18.18 21.50 -3.84
C LEU A 216 -19.15 20.79 -2.90
N VAL A 217 -19.59 19.60 -3.30
CA VAL A 217 -20.45 18.74 -2.48
C VAL A 217 -19.74 17.42 -2.19
N PRO A 218 -19.87 16.85 -0.99
CA PRO A 218 -19.36 15.51 -0.71
C PRO A 218 -20.08 14.50 -1.59
N TYR A 219 -19.33 13.56 -2.16
CA TYR A 219 -19.87 12.55 -3.07
C TYR A 219 -19.62 11.14 -2.54
N PRO A 220 -20.54 10.58 -1.73
CA PRO A 220 -20.36 9.29 -1.05
C PRO A 220 -20.05 8.09 -1.95
N LEU A 221 -20.34 8.14 -3.25
CA LEU A 221 -20.04 7.06 -4.21
C LEU A 221 -18.59 7.08 -4.71
N TRP A 222 -17.85 8.15 -4.46
CA TRP A 222 -16.41 8.23 -4.67
C TRP A 222 -15.70 8.06 -3.34
N LEU A 223 -15.32 6.82 -3.07
CA LEU A 223 -14.81 6.41 -1.78
C LEU A 223 -13.38 6.90 -1.62
N ARG A 224 -13.05 7.44 -0.45
CA ARG A 224 -11.68 7.50 0.03
C ARG A 224 -11.45 6.24 0.86
N ALA A 225 -11.17 5.12 0.18
CA ALA A 225 -11.08 3.80 0.80
C ALA A 225 -9.82 3.71 1.68
N ILE A 226 -9.99 3.29 2.92
CA ILE A 226 -8.97 3.33 3.97
C ILE A 226 -8.07 2.11 3.85
N SER A 227 -6.75 2.33 3.90
CA SER A 227 -5.77 1.25 3.93
C SER A 227 -5.80 0.51 5.27
N THR A 228 -5.80 -0.82 5.20
CA THR A 228 -5.62 -1.68 6.38
C THR A 228 -4.17 -1.78 6.83
N LYS A 229 -3.22 -1.38 5.96
CA LYS A 229 -1.76 -1.56 6.14
C LYS A 229 -1.35 -3.00 6.45
N ALA A 230 -2.18 -3.97 6.06
CA ALA A 230 -1.99 -5.39 6.39
C ALA A 230 -1.04 -6.11 5.42
N SER A 231 -0.62 -5.46 4.33
CA SER A 231 0.24 -6.02 3.29
C SER A 231 1.25 -4.97 2.81
N PRO A 232 2.43 -5.38 2.31
CA PRO A 232 3.33 -4.47 1.58
C PRO A 232 2.65 -3.71 0.44
N VAL A 233 1.58 -4.26 -0.14
CA VAL A 233 0.80 -3.60 -1.19
C VAL A 233 0.23 -2.25 -0.73
N ASN A 234 -0.18 -2.14 0.54
CA ASN A 234 -0.90 -0.98 1.07
C ASN A 234 -0.29 -0.40 2.36
N ALA A 235 0.88 -0.86 2.81
CA ALA A 235 1.50 -0.43 4.07
C ALA A 235 1.80 1.08 4.11
N ASP A 236 2.34 1.61 3.01
CA ASP A 236 2.74 3.02 2.87
C ASP A 236 1.56 3.95 2.50
N LEU A 237 0.38 3.40 2.22
CA LEU A 237 -0.79 4.15 1.81
C LEU A 237 -1.73 4.36 2.99
N ASP A 238 -2.32 5.55 3.09
CA ASP A 238 -3.36 5.84 4.08
C ASP A 238 -4.76 5.58 3.51
N ALA A 239 -4.99 5.98 2.26
CA ALA A 239 -6.24 5.74 1.55
C ALA A 239 -6.00 5.69 0.04
N THR A 240 -7.04 5.29 -0.71
CA THR A 240 -7.05 5.24 -2.18
C THR A 240 -8.43 5.70 -2.65
N LEU A 241 -8.48 6.53 -3.69
CA LEU A 241 -9.74 6.97 -4.28
C LEU A 241 -10.33 5.85 -5.13
N LEU A 242 -11.50 5.31 -4.74
CA LEU A 242 -12.20 4.29 -5.51
C LEU A 242 -13.58 4.81 -5.96
N PRO A 243 -13.73 5.28 -7.22
CA PRO A 243 -15.01 5.71 -7.76
C PRO A 243 -15.90 4.49 -8.02
N TRP A 244 -17.17 4.60 -7.62
CA TRP A 244 -18.25 3.64 -7.89
C TRP A 244 -17.87 2.19 -7.54
N ALA A 245 -17.22 2.01 -6.39
CA ALA A 245 -16.69 0.71 -6.01
C ALA A 245 -17.81 -0.26 -5.58
N SER A 246 -17.58 -1.54 -5.83
CA SER A 246 -18.39 -2.66 -5.34
C SER A 246 -17.71 -3.33 -4.16
N GLN A 247 -18.51 -3.96 -3.28
CA GLN A 247 -17.95 -4.72 -2.16
C GLN A 247 -17.44 -6.08 -2.64
N LEU A 248 -16.39 -6.57 -1.98
CA LEU A 248 -15.90 -7.94 -2.13
C LEU A 248 -16.55 -8.84 -1.09
N ASP A 249 -17.00 -10.00 -1.53
CA ASP A 249 -17.45 -11.08 -0.68
C ASP A 249 -16.30 -12.09 -0.48
N THR A 250 -16.09 -12.44 0.78
CA THR A 250 -15.03 -13.35 1.26
C THR A 250 -15.59 -14.46 2.13
N THR A 251 -16.92 -14.62 2.18
CA THR A 251 -17.61 -15.62 3.02
C THR A 251 -17.13 -17.04 2.80
N HIS A 252 -16.72 -17.37 1.56
CA HIS A 252 -16.24 -18.68 1.16
C HIS A 252 -14.71 -18.81 1.16
N ALA A 253 -13.98 -17.78 1.62
CA ALA A 253 -12.53 -17.80 1.68
C ALA A 253 -12.03 -18.68 2.84
N PRO A 254 -11.08 -19.60 2.58
CA PRO A 254 -10.40 -20.31 3.65
C PRO A 254 -9.69 -19.32 4.59
N ARG A 255 -9.65 -19.64 5.89
CA ARG A 255 -9.02 -18.75 6.87
C ARG A 255 -7.55 -18.53 6.52
N GLY A 256 -7.13 -17.27 6.48
CA GLY A 256 -5.74 -16.88 6.23
C GLY A 256 -5.33 -16.80 4.76
N THR A 257 -6.20 -17.12 3.79
CA THR A 257 -5.87 -16.96 2.35
C THR A 257 -6.09 -15.54 1.86
N VAL A 258 -7.09 -14.84 2.41
CA VAL A 258 -7.45 -13.49 2.00
C VAL A 258 -6.95 -12.48 3.01
N THR A 259 -6.23 -11.48 2.52
CA THR A 259 -5.82 -10.31 3.31
C THR A 259 -6.57 -9.07 2.81
N PRO A 260 -7.38 -8.44 3.66
CA PRO A 260 -8.03 -7.16 3.36
C PRO A 260 -7.01 -6.07 3.04
N LEU A 261 -7.20 -5.32 1.95
CA LEU A 261 -6.33 -4.20 1.56
C LEU A 261 -7.00 -2.85 1.78
N LEU A 262 -8.20 -2.65 1.22
CA LEU A 262 -8.93 -1.40 1.31
C LEU A 262 -10.32 -1.66 1.86
N VAL A 263 -10.71 -0.86 2.86
CA VAL A 263 -12.02 -0.94 3.51
C VAL A 263 -12.66 0.44 3.58
N THR A 264 -13.98 0.47 3.65
CA THR A 264 -14.71 1.71 3.94
C THR A 264 -14.73 2.00 5.44
N SER A 265 -15.13 3.22 5.79
CA SER A 265 -15.48 3.59 7.16
C SER A 265 -16.69 2.79 7.66
N ARG A 266 -17.00 2.93 8.96
CA ARG A 266 -18.21 2.32 9.55
C ARG A 266 -19.51 2.97 9.08
N ALA A 267 -19.44 4.16 8.48
CA ALA A 267 -20.60 4.91 7.97
C ALA A 267 -20.90 4.59 6.50
N ALA A 268 -20.56 3.37 6.06
CA ALA A 268 -20.72 2.95 4.67
C ALA A 268 -21.94 2.05 4.48
N GLY A 269 -22.69 2.30 3.41
CA GLY A 269 -23.79 1.47 2.96
C GLY A 269 -23.51 0.88 1.60
N ALA A 270 -24.45 0.07 1.11
CA ALA A 270 -24.39 -0.46 -0.24
C ALA A 270 -25.79 -0.50 -0.85
N GLN A 271 -25.87 -0.29 -2.15
CA GLN A 271 -27.12 -0.30 -2.91
C GLN A 271 -27.00 -1.26 -4.10
N GLU A 272 -28.06 -2.03 -4.34
CA GLU A 272 -28.11 -3.08 -5.37
C GLU A 272 -29.08 -2.68 -6.49
N THR A 273 -29.09 -3.46 -7.59
CA THR A 273 -30.00 -3.32 -8.75
C THR A 273 -29.85 -2.03 -9.57
N MET A 274 -30.28 -0.90 -9.03
CA MET A 274 -30.22 0.40 -9.71
C MET A 274 -29.80 1.47 -8.70
N VAL A 275 -28.81 2.28 -9.08
CA VAL A 275 -28.20 3.30 -8.23
C VAL A 275 -28.20 4.62 -8.96
N MET A 276 -28.95 5.60 -8.45
CA MET A 276 -28.81 6.99 -8.89
C MET A 276 -27.42 7.49 -8.49
N ILE A 277 -26.68 8.06 -9.44
CA ILE A 277 -25.31 8.54 -9.23
C ILE A 277 -25.24 10.07 -9.10
N ASP A 278 -26.38 10.75 -9.00
CA ASP A 278 -26.46 12.19 -8.74
C ASP A 278 -25.77 12.52 -7.40
N PRO A 279 -24.79 13.44 -7.37
CA PRO A 279 -24.14 13.90 -6.14
C PRO A 279 -25.08 14.57 -5.13
N ALA A 280 -26.18 15.17 -5.60
CA ALA A 280 -27.13 15.90 -4.73
C ALA A 280 -28.17 14.98 -4.06
N ARG A 281 -28.18 13.68 -4.37
CA ARG A 281 -29.16 12.75 -3.82
C ARG A 281 -28.94 12.49 -2.33
N GLU A 282 -30.02 12.10 -1.66
CA GLU A 282 -29.92 11.55 -0.32
C GLU A 282 -29.49 10.08 -0.34
N PHE A 283 -28.65 9.73 0.63
CA PHE A 283 -28.17 8.37 0.85
C PHE A 283 -28.82 7.81 2.11
N ALA A 284 -29.23 6.55 2.03
CA ALA A 284 -29.80 5.85 3.17
C ALA A 284 -28.77 5.79 4.32
N ARG A 285 -29.27 5.86 5.56
CA ARG A 285 -28.43 5.90 6.77
C ARG A 285 -28.64 4.67 7.66
N ASP A 286 -29.47 3.73 7.22
CA ASP A 286 -29.67 2.45 7.86
C ASP A 286 -28.58 1.45 7.43
N SER A 287 -28.40 0.39 8.21
CA SER A 287 -27.55 -0.77 7.84
C SER A 287 -26.09 -0.43 7.50
N LEU A 288 -25.58 0.68 8.04
CA LEU A 288 -24.21 1.16 7.81
C LEU A 288 -23.19 0.27 8.52
N ARG A 289 -22.13 -0.11 7.81
CA ARG A 289 -21.01 -0.92 8.32
C ARG A 289 -19.82 -0.84 7.38
N SER A 290 -18.64 -1.14 7.90
CA SER A 290 -17.44 -1.25 7.07
C SER A 290 -17.58 -2.36 6.03
N ARG A 291 -17.17 -2.05 4.80
CA ARG A 291 -17.22 -2.91 3.61
C ARG A 291 -15.81 -3.10 3.06
N LEU A 292 -15.51 -4.33 2.64
CA LEU A 292 -14.25 -4.66 1.98
C LEU A 292 -14.37 -4.28 0.49
N VAL A 293 -13.44 -3.48 -0.02
CA VAL A 293 -13.46 -2.99 -1.41
C VAL A 293 -12.19 -3.32 -2.20
N ALA A 294 -11.11 -3.74 -1.52
CA ALA A 294 -9.97 -4.40 -2.16
C ALA A 294 -9.36 -5.46 -1.24
N ALA A 295 -8.90 -6.55 -1.83
CA ALA A 295 -8.27 -7.66 -1.11
C ALA A 295 -7.22 -8.36 -1.97
N LEU A 296 -6.25 -9.00 -1.32
CA LEU A 296 -5.39 -9.98 -1.96
C LEU A 296 -5.74 -11.38 -1.50
N ALA A 297 -5.53 -12.36 -2.37
CA ALA A 297 -5.62 -13.78 -2.05
C ALA A 297 -4.31 -14.48 -2.40
N ASN A 298 -3.77 -15.19 -1.40
CA ASN A 298 -2.64 -16.07 -1.56
C ASN A 298 -3.05 -17.51 -1.22
N PRO A 299 -3.16 -18.40 -2.22
CA PRO A 299 -3.56 -19.79 -1.99
C PRO A 299 -2.52 -20.56 -1.17
N LEU A 300 -1.23 -20.16 -1.20
CA LEU A 300 -0.16 -20.78 -0.41
C LEU A 300 -0.27 -20.47 1.10
N ALA A 301 -1.01 -19.44 1.50
CA ALA A 301 -1.13 -19.05 2.90
C ALA A 301 -2.03 -19.99 3.74
N ALA A 302 -2.92 -20.76 3.10
CA ALA A 302 -3.69 -21.83 3.76
C ALA A 302 -2.92 -23.15 3.87
N ALA A 303 -1.94 -23.38 3.01
CA ALA A 303 -1.21 -24.63 2.94
C ALA A 303 0.07 -24.54 3.79
N GLY A 304 -0.06 -24.83 5.08
CA GLY A 304 1.05 -25.37 5.88
C GLY A 304 1.46 -26.78 5.46
N ASP A 305 1.08 -27.23 4.26
CA ASP A 305 1.19 -28.61 3.81
C ASP A 305 1.43 -28.63 2.28
N THR A 306 2.69 -28.52 1.90
CA THR A 306 3.20 -28.56 0.52
C THR A 306 3.02 -29.92 -0.18
N ALA A 307 2.32 -30.88 0.43
CA ALA A 307 2.28 -32.25 -0.07
C ALA A 307 1.24 -32.52 -1.16
N LYS A 308 0.18 -31.71 -1.34
CA LYS A 308 -0.89 -32.01 -2.34
C LYS A 308 -1.54 -30.81 -3.07
N GLY A 309 -1.09 -29.58 -2.87
CA GLY A 309 -1.69 -28.40 -3.53
C GLY A 309 -0.86 -27.87 -4.70
N ARG A 310 -1.34 -28.05 -5.94
CA ARG A 310 -0.73 -27.46 -7.15
C ARG A 310 -0.56 -25.95 -6.93
N ALA A 311 0.65 -25.42 -7.11
CA ALA A 311 0.94 -23.99 -6.97
C ALA A 311 -0.06 -23.19 -7.83
N ARG A 312 -0.90 -22.39 -7.17
CA ARG A 312 -1.83 -21.47 -7.83
C ARG A 312 -1.27 -20.07 -7.65
N GLY A 313 -1.31 -19.30 -8.73
CA GLY A 313 -0.90 -17.91 -8.71
C GLY A 313 -1.70 -17.07 -7.72
N ARG A 314 -1.18 -15.87 -7.45
CA ARG A 314 -1.79 -14.94 -6.53
C ARG A 314 -2.79 -14.05 -7.24
N VAL A 315 -3.72 -13.50 -6.49
CA VAL A 315 -4.72 -12.59 -7.03
C VAL A 315 -4.85 -11.35 -6.15
N VAL A 316 -4.92 -10.17 -6.76
CA VAL A 316 -5.38 -8.94 -6.12
C VAL A 316 -6.67 -8.52 -6.81
N VAL A 317 -7.69 -8.18 -6.03
CA VAL A 317 -9.00 -7.75 -6.53
C VAL A 317 -9.32 -6.38 -5.94
N VAL A 318 -9.72 -5.46 -6.80
CA VAL A 318 -10.19 -4.12 -6.45
C VAL A 318 -11.58 -3.94 -7.04
N GLY A 319 -12.54 -3.56 -6.20
CA GLY A 319 -13.95 -3.39 -6.55
C GLY A 319 -14.26 -2.18 -7.44
N SER A 320 -13.27 -1.53 -8.03
CA SER A 320 -13.44 -0.39 -8.95
C SER A 320 -12.62 -0.64 -10.21
N SER A 321 -13.21 -0.42 -11.39
CA SER A 321 -12.55 -0.64 -12.68
C SER A 321 -11.74 0.55 -13.17
N ASP A 322 -12.01 1.74 -12.64
CA ASP A 322 -11.57 2.99 -13.27
C ASP A 322 -10.59 3.78 -12.41
N PHE A 323 -10.42 3.43 -11.14
CA PHE A 323 -9.64 4.24 -10.19
C PHE A 323 -8.20 4.56 -10.65
N ALA A 324 -7.57 3.68 -11.42
CA ALA A 324 -6.22 3.85 -11.93
C ALA A 324 -6.14 4.52 -13.32
N SER A 325 -7.27 4.94 -13.88
CA SER A 325 -7.29 5.62 -15.18
C SER A 325 -6.79 7.05 -15.05
N ASP A 326 -6.37 7.63 -16.17
CA ASP A 326 -5.72 8.95 -16.24
C ASP A 326 -6.58 10.06 -15.63
N ARG A 327 -7.92 9.95 -15.67
CA ARG A 327 -8.83 10.96 -15.10
C ARG A 327 -8.82 11.00 -13.57
N TYR A 328 -8.61 9.86 -12.93
CA TYR A 328 -8.57 9.78 -11.46
C TYR A 328 -7.15 9.82 -10.93
N ALA A 329 -6.21 9.18 -11.62
CA ALA A 329 -4.80 9.16 -11.27
C ALA A 329 -4.17 10.56 -11.18
N ARG A 330 -4.64 11.52 -11.99
CA ARG A 330 -4.20 12.93 -11.91
C ARG A 330 -4.50 13.60 -10.57
N ASN A 331 -5.66 13.30 -9.99
CA ASN A 331 -6.12 13.91 -8.74
C ASN A 331 -5.84 13.03 -7.51
N ALA A 332 -5.54 11.75 -7.74
CA ALA A 332 -5.24 10.75 -6.73
C ALA A 332 -4.02 9.92 -7.18
N PRO A 333 -2.79 10.48 -7.14
CA PRO A 333 -1.57 9.77 -7.56
C PRO A 333 -1.30 8.50 -6.73
N GLU A 334 -1.84 8.42 -5.51
CA GLU A 334 -1.81 7.22 -4.67
C GLU A 334 -2.45 5.99 -5.35
N ASN A 335 -3.37 6.19 -6.29
CA ASN A 335 -4.00 5.10 -7.03
C ASN A 335 -2.99 4.37 -7.92
N LEU A 336 -2.08 5.10 -8.56
CA LEU A 336 -1.02 4.48 -9.37
C LEU A 336 0.00 3.77 -8.50
N VAL A 337 0.34 4.34 -7.33
CA VAL A 337 1.23 3.70 -6.35
C VAL A 337 0.63 2.38 -5.87
N PHE A 338 -0.68 2.36 -5.55
CA PHE A 338 -1.36 1.13 -5.14
C PHE A 338 -1.27 0.03 -6.22
N VAL A 339 -1.53 0.38 -7.48
CA VAL A 339 -1.47 -0.60 -8.59
C VAL A 339 -0.04 -1.09 -8.82
N ALA A 340 0.95 -0.20 -8.80
CA ALA A 340 2.35 -0.58 -8.92
C ALA A 340 2.77 -1.54 -7.80
N ASN A 341 2.45 -1.23 -6.54
CA ASN A 341 2.74 -2.11 -5.41
C ASN A 341 2.03 -3.48 -5.54
N ALA A 342 0.80 -3.49 -6.05
CA ALA A 342 0.06 -4.73 -6.29
C ALA A 342 0.74 -5.58 -7.38
N ILE A 343 1.15 -4.96 -8.49
CA ILE A 343 1.86 -5.65 -9.59
C ILE A 343 3.21 -6.17 -9.12
N ASP A 344 3.97 -5.36 -8.38
CA ASP A 344 5.25 -5.78 -7.83
C ASP A 344 5.07 -7.02 -6.94
N TRP A 345 4.10 -6.98 -6.01
CA TRP A 345 3.79 -8.12 -5.15
C TRP A 345 3.37 -9.35 -5.96
N LEU A 346 2.54 -9.19 -6.99
CA LEU A 346 2.10 -10.27 -7.89
C LEU A 346 3.22 -10.83 -8.76
N ALA A 347 4.24 -10.03 -9.07
CA ALA A 347 5.37 -10.41 -9.94
C ALA A 347 6.54 -11.08 -9.20
N GLN A 348 6.57 -11.08 -7.85
CA GLN A 348 7.67 -11.68 -7.09
C GLN A 348 7.74 -13.21 -7.25
N ASP A 349 8.95 -13.77 -7.35
CA ASP A 349 9.16 -15.22 -7.40
C ASP A 349 8.96 -15.88 -6.02
N GLU A 350 8.41 -17.10 -6.02
CA GLU A 350 8.07 -17.88 -4.80
C GLU A 350 9.26 -18.12 -3.85
N ALA A 351 10.50 -18.09 -4.36
CA ALA A 351 11.72 -18.43 -3.61
C ALA A 351 12.08 -17.44 -2.47
N LEU A 352 11.55 -16.21 -2.49
CA LEU A 352 11.78 -15.19 -1.44
C LEU A 352 10.70 -15.21 -0.33
N ILE A 353 9.66 -16.04 -0.47
CA ILE A 353 8.47 -16.01 0.39
C ILE A 353 8.66 -16.88 1.65
N GLY A 354 9.52 -17.90 1.60
CA GLY A 354 9.78 -18.80 2.73
C GLY A 354 10.39 -18.14 3.97
N ILE A 355 10.97 -16.94 3.85
CA ILE A 355 11.65 -16.24 4.95
C ILE A 355 10.73 -15.21 5.64
N ARG A 356 9.62 -14.80 5.00
CA ARG A 356 8.79 -13.69 5.50
C ARG A 356 7.53 -14.11 6.30
N SER A 357 7.20 -15.40 6.33
CA SER A 357 6.00 -15.91 7.02
C SER A 357 6.05 -15.82 8.55
N LYS A 358 7.21 -15.45 9.13
CA LYS A 358 7.42 -15.46 10.60
C LYS A 358 7.27 -14.11 11.29
N ASN A 359 7.24 -12.99 10.56
CA ASN A 359 6.99 -11.67 11.14
C ASN A 359 5.54 -11.23 10.89
N ARG A 360 4.61 -11.93 11.55
CA ARG A 360 3.27 -11.39 11.76
C ARG A 360 3.42 -10.21 12.73
N ALA A 361 3.21 -8.99 12.25
CA ALA A 361 2.96 -7.86 13.14
C ALA A 361 1.82 -8.29 14.09
N PRO A 362 2.00 -8.19 15.42
CA PRO A 362 0.93 -8.53 16.34
C PRO A 362 -0.31 -7.72 15.96
N PRO A 363 -1.51 -8.33 15.95
CA PRO A 363 -2.72 -7.60 15.66
C PRO A 363 -2.79 -6.38 16.60
N PRO A 364 -3.11 -5.17 16.08
CA PRO A 364 -3.25 -4.02 16.95
C PRO A 364 -4.31 -4.35 17.99
N LEU A 365 -4.01 -4.09 19.27
CA LEU A 365 -4.95 -4.33 20.37
C LEU A 365 -6.24 -3.55 20.10
N VAL A 366 -7.28 -4.27 19.68
CA VAL A 366 -8.61 -3.71 19.44
C VAL A 366 -9.26 -3.54 20.81
N PHE A 367 -9.06 -2.37 21.42
CA PHE A 367 -9.78 -2.00 22.63
C PHE A 367 -11.27 -1.86 22.31
N THR A 368 -12.10 -2.64 22.99
CA THR A 368 -13.55 -2.73 22.79
C THR A 368 -14.33 -1.51 23.29
N SER A 369 -13.66 -0.52 23.90
CA SER A 369 -14.28 0.75 24.30
C SER A 369 -13.33 1.95 24.16
N ALA A 370 -13.84 3.06 23.64
CA ALA A 370 -13.10 4.32 23.46
C ALA A 370 -12.65 4.93 24.81
N THR A 371 -13.36 4.61 25.90
CA THR A 371 -13.08 5.04 27.26
C THR A 371 -11.84 4.38 27.85
N LEU A 372 -11.64 3.07 27.70
CA LEU A 372 -10.42 2.39 28.16
C LEU A 372 -9.18 2.85 27.40
N ARG A 373 -9.30 3.08 26.07
CA ARG A 373 -8.20 3.58 25.24
C ARG A 373 -7.74 4.98 25.70
N SER A 374 -8.69 5.83 26.05
CA SER A 374 -8.41 7.18 26.54
C SER A 374 -7.82 7.16 27.94
N ALA A 375 -8.38 6.35 28.84
CA ALA A 375 -7.87 6.18 30.21
C ALA A 375 -6.42 5.65 30.23
N ALA A 376 -6.09 4.66 29.39
CA ALA A 376 -4.73 4.13 29.30
C ALA A 376 -3.74 5.15 28.72
N ARG A 377 -4.15 5.93 27.71
CA ARG A 377 -3.32 6.97 27.10
C ARG A 377 -3.02 8.11 28.07
N TYR A 378 -4.04 8.58 28.80
CA TYR A 378 -3.87 9.68 29.77
C TYR A 378 -3.25 9.21 31.09
N GLY A 379 -3.49 7.96 31.50
CA GLY A 379 -2.94 7.38 32.72
C GLY A 379 -1.41 7.33 32.71
N ASN A 380 -0.79 6.94 31.60
CA ASN A 380 0.68 6.94 31.49
C ASN A 380 1.26 8.35 31.31
N PHE A 381 0.58 9.20 30.54
CA PHE A 381 1.07 10.56 30.28
C PHE A 381 1.02 11.47 31.52
N ILE A 382 0.00 11.29 32.37
CA ILE A 382 -0.20 12.12 33.57
C ILE A 382 0.29 11.41 34.84
N GLY A 383 0.08 10.09 34.94
CA GLY A 383 0.37 9.32 36.15
C GLY A 383 1.86 9.22 36.48
N VAL A 384 2.72 9.01 35.49
CA VAL A 384 4.17 8.87 35.71
C VAL A 384 4.80 10.20 36.19
N PRO A 385 4.55 11.35 35.54
CA PRO A 385 5.02 12.63 36.06
C PRO A 385 4.45 12.98 37.44
N ALA A 386 3.15 12.71 37.68
CA ALA A 386 2.52 12.99 38.96
C ALA A 386 3.14 12.20 40.12
N LEU A 387 3.46 10.91 39.91
CA LEU A 387 4.14 10.08 40.90
C LEU A 387 5.54 10.58 41.25
N LEU A 388 6.29 11.09 40.27
CA LEU A 388 7.61 11.68 40.50
C LEU A 388 7.52 12.98 41.33
N VAL A 389 6.54 13.83 41.03
CA VAL A 389 6.28 15.05 41.82
C VAL A 389 5.89 14.69 43.25
N LEU A 390 5.01 13.70 43.43
CA LEU A 390 4.57 13.24 44.75
C LEU A 390 5.75 12.69 45.58
N ALA A 391 6.61 11.88 44.96
CA ALA A 391 7.82 11.35 45.59
C ALA A 391 8.79 12.48 45.99
N GLY A 392 8.94 13.51 45.14
CA GLY A 392 9.73 14.71 45.44
C GLY A 392 9.20 15.49 46.65
N ILE A 393 7.88 15.71 46.71
CA ILE A 393 7.22 16.39 47.83
C ILE A 393 7.39 15.60 49.14
N LEU A 394 7.15 14.29 49.11
CA LEU A 394 7.32 13.39 50.26
C LEU A 394 8.77 13.41 50.77
N ARG A 395 9.75 13.41 49.87
CA ARG A 395 11.18 13.48 50.22
C ARG A 395 11.54 14.81 50.89
N LEU A 396 11.05 15.93 50.35
CA LEU A 396 11.26 17.27 50.91
C LEU A 396 10.59 17.41 52.28
N TRP A 397 9.39 16.87 52.44
CA TRP A 397 8.66 16.91 53.70
C TRP A 397 9.36 16.08 54.79
N ARG A 398 9.81 14.86 54.47
CA ARG A 398 10.62 14.03 55.38
C ARG A 398 11.92 14.70 55.78
N ARG A 399 12.61 15.35 54.83
CA ARG A 399 13.84 16.13 55.10
C ARG A 399 13.59 17.28 56.08
N ARG A 400 12.51 18.04 55.88
CA ARG A 400 12.14 19.16 56.77
C ARG A 400 11.82 18.71 58.20
N GLN A 401 11.22 17.53 58.36
CA GLN A 401 10.96 16.96 59.69
C GLN A 401 12.24 16.53 60.41
N THR A 402 13.26 16.05 59.69
CA THR A 402 14.53 15.65 60.31
C THR A 402 15.32 16.87 60.82
N THR A 403 15.25 18.01 60.11
CA THR A 403 15.93 19.26 60.51
C THR A 403 15.28 19.95 61.72
N ARG A 404 14.04 19.60 62.08
CA ARG A 404 13.35 20.13 63.27
C ARG A 404 13.62 19.35 64.55
N ARG A 405 14.49 18.33 64.52
CA ARG A 405 14.90 17.62 65.74
C ARG A 405 15.91 18.49 66.49
N THR A 406 15.46 19.10 67.58
CA THR A 406 16.29 19.85 68.52
C THR A 406 17.37 18.92 69.09
N TYR A 407 18.63 19.31 68.97
CA TYR A 407 19.78 18.59 69.53
C TYR A 407 19.63 18.47 71.05
N ARG A 408 19.57 17.24 71.56
CA ARG A 408 19.56 16.93 72.99
C ARG A 408 21.00 16.58 73.38
N PRO A 409 21.72 17.41 74.16
CA PRO A 409 23.07 17.06 74.59
C PRO A 409 23.02 15.83 75.51
N LEU A 410 23.94 14.89 75.28
CA LEU A 410 24.15 13.75 76.18
C LEU A 410 24.68 14.29 77.51
N GLY A 411 23.98 13.99 78.61
CA GLY A 411 24.42 14.33 79.96
C GLY A 411 25.81 13.76 80.24
N GLN A 412 26.66 14.58 80.84
CA GLN A 412 28.06 14.28 81.16
C GLN A 412 28.19 13.10 82.14
N PRO A 413 29.31 12.35 82.09
CA PRO A 413 29.58 11.25 83.01
C PRO A 413 29.89 11.79 84.42
N ALA A 414 29.41 11.07 85.43
CA ALA A 414 29.78 11.29 86.82
C ALA A 414 31.31 11.13 86.98
N VAL A 415 31.95 12.15 87.56
CA VAL A 415 33.29 12.07 88.12
C VAL A 415 33.13 11.88 89.63
N ALA A 416 33.98 11.02 90.18
CA ALA A 416 34.02 10.44 91.52
C ALA A 416 33.72 11.38 92.69
#